data_AF-A0AA42N569-F1
#
_entry.id   AF-A0AA42N569-F1
#
_cell.length_a   1.000
_cell.length_b   1.000
_cell.length_c   1.000
_cell.angle_alpha   90.00
_cell.angle_beta   90.00
_cell.angle_gamma   90.00
#
_symmetry.space_group_name_H-M   'P 1'
#
loop_
_entity.id
_entity.type
_entity.pdbx_description
1 polymer ?
#
loop_
_entity_poly.entity_id
_entity_poly.type
_entity_poly.pdbx_seq_one_letter_code
_entity_poly.pdbx_strand_id
1 'polypeptide(L)'
;MARLLLTLLLGLLGGCQLLELDRQMKTAQRTQVLIPGHLASTAGQTALVALYSDGHLLAYRSVRPGGLFYFNMAAGDYQLLAFEDRNGNLRLDPDEPRHWLPQPRTAPFQVQPTQEQRAALGSLNALQPRAADGTPLPDLDLGLERLYRDLPRARHNYLRVVDFDDPRFSGQRTAQGAWQPLDFLSEVGYGLYLLEPWDEDKEPIVLLHGINSSPTIWRELAAGIDRERYQLLLFHYPSGLPLSNSAYLLSEALRDLQLRLRPRRLHLFAHSMGGLVARRTVQLLQPGDGDEKLCLLLTLATPWGGHPSAATGVSRVPLDVPVWRDMAPGSAYLDKLFATPLPRHLRQWQLVAYAGNSRMIAEPNDGTVPLASQLLPAAQDEAEHLFLLQEDHVGIMRSGRSQALLQRALDSLPPDGCTP
;
A
#
# COMPACT_ATOMS: atom_id res chain seq x y z
N MET A 1 -28.17 -26.77 24.35
CA MET A 1 -27.42 -25.89 25.27
C MET A 1 -25.96 -25.63 24.85
N ALA A 2 -25.28 -26.51 24.10
CA ALA A 2 -23.91 -26.26 23.62
C ALA A 2 -23.77 -25.22 22.47
N ARG A 3 -24.86 -24.86 21.77
CA ARG A 3 -24.86 -23.87 20.68
C ARG A 3 -24.99 -22.40 21.12
N LEU A 4 -25.38 -22.13 22.38
CA LEU A 4 -25.45 -20.75 22.92
C LEU A 4 -24.13 -20.29 23.56
N LEU A 5 -23.27 -21.22 23.98
CA LEU A 5 -21.98 -20.91 24.60
C LEU A 5 -20.89 -20.59 23.57
N LEU A 6 -20.98 -21.14 22.35
CA LEU A 6 -19.99 -20.87 21.29
C LEU A 6 -20.20 -19.52 20.60
N THR A 7 -21.45 -19.05 20.47
CA THR A 7 -21.77 -17.69 19.99
C THR A 7 -21.44 -16.61 21.02
N LEU A 8 -21.48 -16.93 22.32
CA LEU A 8 -21.02 -16.01 23.37
C LEU A 8 -19.48 -15.89 23.38
N LEU A 9 -18.72 -16.96 23.13
CA LEU A 9 -17.25 -16.90 23.11
C LEU A 9 -16.68 -16.16 21.89
N LEU A 10 -17.30 -16.26 20.71
CA LEU A 10 -16.92 -15.47 19.52
C LEU A 10 -17.31 -13.98 19.66
N GLY A 11 -18.40 -13.67 20.36
CA GLY A 11 -18.80 -12.29 20.69
C GLY A 11 -17.89 -11.61 21.71
N LEU A 12 -17.33 -12.37 22.66
CA LEU A 12 -16.42 -11.84 23.69
C LEU A 12 -15.02 -11.53 23.13
N LEU A 13 -14.49 -12.37 22.22
CA LEU A 13 -13.16 -12.13 21.61
C LEU A 13 -13.19 -11.03 20.54
N GLY A 14 -14.23 -10.97 19.70
CA GLY A 14 -14.41 -9.89 18.72
C GLY A 14 -14.72 -8.54 19.38
N GLY A 15 -15.48 -8.54 20.47
CA GLY A 15 -15.80 -7.32 21.23
C GLY A 15 -14.57 -6.63 21.84
N CYS A 16 -13.66 -7.41 22.45
CA CYS A 16 -12.42 -6.86 23.01
C CYS A 16 -11.51 -6.24 21.94
N GLN A 17 -11.40 -6.88 20.77
CA GLN A 17 -10.58 -6.38 19.66
C GLN A 17 -11.12 -5.07 19.08
N LEU A 18 -12.45 -4.97 18.91
CA LEU A 18 -13.08 -3.76 18.39
C LEU A 18 -12.98 -2.58 19.38
N LEU A 19 -13.11 -2.84 20.69
CA LEU A 19 -12.92 -1.80 21.72
C LEU A 19 -11.48 -1.29 21.76
N GLU A 20 -10.50 -2.18 21.57
CA GLU A 20 -9.10 -1.79 21.52
C GLU A 20 -8.80 -0.94 20.27
N LEU A 21 -9.35 -1.30 19.11
CA LEU A 21 -9.26 -0.48 17.90
C LEU A 21 -9.81 0.94 18.13
N ASP A 22 -11.00 1.06 18.73
CA ASP A 22 -11.60 2.36 19.03
C ASP A 22 -10.74 3.18 20.00
N ARG A 23 -10.18 2.53 21.03
CA ARG A 23 -9.24 3.15 21.97
C ARG A 23 -8.00 3.70 21.26
N GLN A 24 -7.41 2.92 20.36
CA GLN A 24 -6.28 3.34 19.53
C GLN A 24 -6.63 4.55 18.66
N MET A 25 -7.73 4.50 17.92
CA MET A 25 -8.15 5.59 17.03
C MET A 25 -8.35 6.90 17.80
N LYS A 26 -9.04 6.86 18.93
CA LYS A 26 -9.24 8.02 19.81
C LYS A 26 -7.94 8.57 20.38
N THR A 27 -6.98 7.68 20.68
CA THR A 27 -5.66 8.07 21.19
C THR A 27 -4.85 8.77 20.11
N ALA A 28 -4.81 8.24 18.88
CA ALA A 28 -4.12 8.90 17.77
C ALA A 28 -4.73 10.27 17.44
N GLN A 29 -6.06 10.40 17.42
CA GLN A 29 -6.71 11.70 17.21
C GLN A 29 -6.30 12.78 18.24
N ARG A 30 -5.87 12.37 19.45
CA ARG A 30 -5.44 13.28 20.52
C ARG A 30 -3.93 13.53 20.57
N THR A 31 -3.13 12.59 20.07
CA THR A 31 -1.67 12.59 20.26
C THR A 31 -0.89 12.80 18.98
N GLN A 32 -1.51 12.55 17.83
CA GLN A 32 -0.90 12.67 16.53
C GLN A 32 -1.37 13.90 15.77
N VAL A 33 -0.47 14.39 14.92
CA VAL A 33 -0.71 15.48 13.98
C VAL A 33 -0.32 15.04 12.58
N LEU A 34 -0.99 15.65 11.60
CA LEU A 34 -0.60 15.58 10.21
C LEU A 34 0.27 16.78 9.87
N ILE A 35 1.32 16.54 9.08
CA ILE A 35 2.13 17.56 8.42
C ILE A 35 1.87 17.40 6.92
N PRO A 36 0.74 17.91 6.40
CA PRO A 36 0.37 17.76 5.00
C PRO A 36 0.93 18.90 4.17
N GLY A 37 1.11 18.67 2.88
CA GLY A 37 1.47 19.74 1.96
C GLY A 37 1.36 19.29 0.52
N HIS A 38 1.84 20.15 -0.37
CA HIS A 38 1.99 19.81 -1.78
C HIS A 38 3.29 20.40 -2.32
N LEU A 39 3.81 19.74 -3.35
CA LEU A 39 4.81 20.35 -4.21
C LEU A 39 4.08 21.22 -5.24
N ALA A 40 4.54 22.46 -5.43
CA ALA A 40 3.96 23.36 -6.41
C ALA A 40 3.99 22.76 -7.82
N SER A 41 2.94 22.99 -8.61
CA SER A 41 2.85 22.50 -10.00
C SER A 41 3.89 23.12 -10.93
N THR A 42 4.49 24.24 -10.53
CA THR A 42 5.58 24.95 -11.23
C THR A 42 6.97 24.45 -10.86
N ALA A 43 7.09 23.44 -9.98
CA ALA A 43 8.37 22.79 -9.71
C ALA A 43 8.95 22.17 -10.99
N GLY A 44 10.28 22.15 -11.11
CA GLY A 44 10.95 21.70 -12.33
C GLY A 44 10.84 20.19 -12.56
N GLN A 45 10.74 19.42 -11.47
CA GLN A 45 10.66 17.96 -11.47
C GLN A 45 10.11 17.44 -10.15
N THR A 46 10.06 16.12 -10.01
CA THR A 46 9.83 15.45 -8.73
C THR A 46 10.89 15.85 -7.70
N ALA A 47 10.44 16.16 -6.48
CA ALA A 47 11.28 16.56 -5.36
C ALA A 47 11.24 15.53 -4.22
N LEU A 48 12.35 15.38 -3.53
CA LEU A 48 12.45 14.63 -2.29
C LEU A 48 12.13 15.57 -1.12
N VAL A 49 11.04 15.28 -0.40
CA VAL A 49 10.57 16.07 0.74
C VAL A 49 10.95 15.33 2.01
N ALA A 50 11.97 15.84 2.72
CA ALA A 50 12.46 15.32 3.98
C ALA A 50 11.84 16.05 5.17
N LEU A 51 11.48 15.28 6.20
CA LEU A 51 10.97 15.76 7.48
C LEU A 51 12.06 15.63 8.54
N TYR A 52 12.30 16.72 9.26
CA TYR A 52 13.27 16.78 10.35
C TYR A 52 12.61 17.14 11.68
N SER A 53 13.24 16.73 12.77
CA SER A 53 13.05 17.31 14.11
C SER A 53 14.38 17.31 14.84
N ASP A 54 14.70 18.43 15.48
CA ASP A 54 15.96 18.63 16.22
C ASP A 54 17.21 18.22 15.40
N GLY A 55 17.23 18.58 14.11
CA GLY A 55 18.33 18.26 13.19
C GLY A 55 18.40 16.80 12.70
N HIS A 56 17.52 15.92 13.17
CA HIS A 56 17.48 14.50 12.78
C HIS A 56 16.42 14.26 11.71
N LEU A 57 16.78 13.50 10.67
CA LEU A 57 15.84 13.03 9.66
C LEU A 57 14.87 12.02 10.28
N LEU A 58 13.57 12.21 10.06
CA LEU A 58 12.52 11.33 10.58
C LEU A 58 11.83 10.50 9.50
N ALA A 59 11.67 11.08 8.32
CA ALA A 59 11.07 10.45 7.15
C ALA A 59 11.31 11.30 5.89
N TYR A 60 11.06 10.75 4.72
CA TYR A 60 10.96 11.53 3.49
C TYR A 60 9.88 10.97 2.56
N ARG A 61 9.52 11.74 1.52
CA ARG A 61 8.56 11.39 0.47
C ARG A 61 9.10 11.80 -0.89
N SER A 62 8.73 11.08 -1.93
CA SER A 62 9.00 11.46 -3.32
C SER A 62 7.74 12.10 -3.89
N VAL A 63 7.79 13.42 -4.11
CA VAL A 63 6.60 14.20 -4.43
C VAL A 63 6.76 14.82 -5.81
N ARG A 64 5.86 14.47 -6.73
CA ARG A 64 5.80 15.05 -8.08
C ARG A 64 5.22 16.47 -8.07
N PRO A 65 5.44 17.28 -9.12
CA PRO A 65 4.79 18.58 -9.26
C PRO A 65 3.27 18.48 -9.14
N GLY A 66 2.67 19.32 -8.29
CA GLY A 66 1.24 19.29 -7.95
C GLY A 66 0.81 18.13 -7.04
N GLY A 67 1.73 17.24 -6.68
CA GLY A 67 1.49 16.09 -5.82
C GLY A 67 1.30 16.49 -4.36
N LEU A 68 0.41 15.80 -3.66
CA LEU A 68 0.22 15.93 -2.22
C LEU A 68 1.16 15.00 -1.46
N PHE A 69 1.62 15.43 -0.29
CA PHE A 69 2.33 14.60 0.67
C PHE A 69 1.78 14.80 2.07
N TYR A 70 2.05 13.83 2.94
CA TYR A 70 1.81 14.00 4.37
C TYR A 70 2.76 13.13 5.21
N PHE A 71 3.02 13.62 6.42
CA PHE A 71 3.62 12.85 7.50
C PHE A 71 2.63 12.75 8.65
N ASN A 72 2.58 11.58 9.29
CA ASN A 72 1.83 11.37 10.52
C ASN A 72 2.83 11.22 11.67
N MET A 73 2.80 12.17 12.59
CA MET A 73 3.78 12.29 13.67
C MET A 73 3.10 12.56 15.00
N ALA A 74 3.79 12.33 16.11
CA ALA A 74 3.35 12.88 17.39
C ALA A 74 3.37 14.43 17.33
N ALA A 75 2.61 15.11 18.18
CA ALA A 75 2.73 16.56 18.29
C ALA A 75 4.18 16.96 18.65
N GLY A 76 4.73 17.94 17.94
CA GLY A 76 6.12 18.36 18.12
C GLY A 76 6.53 19.40 17.09
N ASP A 77 7.78 19.87 17.22
CA ASP A 77 8.39 20.82 16.30
C ASP A 77 9.11 20.09 15.18
N TYR A 78 8.81 20.51 13.95
CA TYR A 78 9.31 19.86 12.75
C TYR A 78 9.84 20.89 11.77
N GLN A 79 10.66 20.43 10.83
CA GLN A 79 11.03 21.20 9.64
C GLN A 79 10.83 20.36 8.38
N LEU A 80 10.55 21.01 7.25
CA LEU A 80 10.50 20.38 5.94
C LEU A 80 11.61 20.91 5.04
N LEU A 81 12.26 19.99 4.34
CA LEU A 81 13.20 20.30 3.26
C LEU A 81 12.71 19.60 2.00
N ALA A 82 12.34 20.36 0.97
CA ALA A 82 12.16 19.81 -0.37
C ALA A 82 13.39 20.11 -1.21
N PHE A 83 13.88 19.14 -2.00
CA PHE A 83 14.88 19.42 -3.04
C PHE A 83 14.65 18.61 -4.30
N GLU A 84 15.04 19.18 -5.44
CA GLU A 84 15.02 18.54 -6.75
C GLU A 84 16.36 17.84 -6.99
N ASP A 85 16.39 16.52 -6.82
CA ASP A 85 17.57 15.67 -7.10
C ASP A 85 17.79 15.57 -8.62
N ARG A 86 18.65 16.43 -9.17
CA ARG A 86 18.81 16.59 -10.62
C ARG A 86 19.74 15.55 -11.22
N ASN A 87 20.64 14.99 -10.42
CA ASN A 87 21.60 13.99 -10.89
C ASN A 87 21.21 12.55 -10.48
N GLY A 88 20.15 12.40 -9.67
CA GLY A 88 19.59 11.12 -9.27
C GLY A 88 20.47 10.38 -8.26
N ASN A 89 21.30 11.09 -7.50
CA ASN A 89 22.20 10.50 -6.49
C ASN A 89 21.56 10.40 -5.10
N LEU A 90 20.34 10.93 -4.92
CA LEU A 90 19.55 10.95 -3.69
C LEU A 90 20.20 11.74 -2.55
N ARG A 91 21.10 12.67 -2.89
CA ARG A 91 21.78 13.57 -1.97
C ARG A 91 21.45 15.01 -2.35
N LEU A 92 21.26 15.87 -1.35
CA LEU A 92 21.15 17.30 -1.61
C LEU A 92 22.52 17.90 -1.98
N ASP A 93 22.68 18.28 -3.24
CA ASP A 93 23.90 18.94 -3.72
C ASP A 93 23.83 20.49 -3.63
N PRO A 94 24.98 21.20 -3.58
CA PRO A 94 25.02 22.66 -3.37
C PRO A 94 24.30 23.51 -4.43
N ASP A 95 24.05 23.01 -5.63
CA ASP A 95 23.43 23.74 -6.75
C ASP A 95 21.96 23.36 -7.01
N GLU A 96 21.44 22.32 -6.36
CA GLU A 96 20.10 21.80 -6.61
C GLU A 96 18.95 22.69 -6.10
N PRO A 97 17.84 22.82 -6.82
CA PRO A 97 16.71 23.60 -6.30
C PRO A 97 16.19 23.02 -4.98
N ARG A 98 15.95 23.89 -4.00
CA ARG A 98 15.49 23.49 -2.66
C ARG A 98 14.53 24.48 -2.03
N HIS A 99 13.77 24.01 -1.04
CA HIS A 99 12.90 24.83 -0.22
C HIS A 99 12.97 24.33 1.22
N TRP A 100 13.47 25.19 2.11
CA TRP A 100 13.49 24.93 3.54
C TRP A 100 12.33 25.65 4.22
N LEU A 101 11.49 24.88 4.92
CA LEU A 101 10.37 25.38 5.69
C LEU A 101 10.61 25.04 7.17
N PRO A 102 11.14 26.00 7.96
CA PRO A 102 11.57 25.74 9.33
C PRO A 102 10.42 25.52 10.33
N GLN A 103 9.20 25.93 9.96
CA GLN A 103 8.00 25.81 10.79
C GLN A 103 6.80 25.44 9.91
N PRO A 104 6.67 24.16 9.51
CA PRO A 104 5.55 23.71 8.73
C PRO A 104 4.28 23.74 9.58
N ARG A 105 3.15 24.04 8.95
CA ARG A 105 1.85 23.99 9.60
C ARG A 105 1.43 22.55 9.82
N THR A 106 0.82 22.29 10.98
CA THR A 106 0.26 20.98 11.32
C THR A 106 -1.26 21.03 11.35
N ALA A 107 -1.90 19.89 11.14
CA ALA A 107 -3.33 19.70 11.31
C ALA A 107 -3.63 18.55 12.29
N PRO A 108 -4.79 18.53 12.95
CA PRO A 108 -5.21 17.38 13.73
C PRO A 108 -5.23 16.09 12.88
N PHE A 109 -4.86 14.97 13.48
CA PHE A 109 -4.90 13.67 12.81
C PHE A 109 -6.32 13.29 12.38
N GLN A 110 -6.46 12.83 11.14
CA GLN A 110 -7.72 12.39 10.55
C GLN A 110 -7.52 11.06 9.82
N VAL A 111 -8.35 10.07 10.12
CA VAL A 111 -8.19 8.70 9.61
C VAL A 111 -8.59 8.60 8.13
N GLN A 112 -9.68 9.25 7.71
CA GLN A 112 -10.19 9.24 6.32
C GLN A 112 -10.78 10.61 5.96
N PRO A 113 -9.94 11.65 5.74
CA PRO A 113 -10.43 12.95 5.33
C PRO A 113 -11.18 12.88 3.98
N THR A 114 -12.26 13.65 3.85
CA THR A 114 -12.97 13.83 2.58
C THR A 114 -12.04 14.43 1.52
N GLN A 115 -12.48 14.46 0.25
CA GLN A 115 -11.67 15.07 -0.82
C GLN A 115 -11.43 16.56 -0.59
N GLU A 116 -12.44 17.30 -0.15
CA GLU A 116 -12.33 18.71 0.21
C GLU A 116 -11.38 18.92 1.39
N GLN A 117 -11.50 18.10 2.44
CA GLN A 117 -10.58 18.12 3.57
C GLN A 117 -9.15 17.81 3.13
N ARG A 118 -8.93 16.84 2.24
CA ARG A 118 -7.60 16.53 1.70
C ARG A 118 -7.02 17.70 0.91
N ALA A 119 -7.82 18.38 0.09
CA ALA A 119 -7.37 19.55 -0.65
C ALA A 119 -7.00 20.71 0.30
N ALA A 120 -7.81 20.95 1.33
CA ALA A 120 -7.54 21.94 2.37
C ALA A 120 -6.30 21.60 3.21
N LEU A 121 -6.09 20.33 3.54
CA LEU A 121 -4.87 19.86 4.21
C LEU A 121 -3.65 20.07 3.31
N GLY A 122 -3.75 19.71 2.03
CA GLY A 122 -2.66 19.86 1.06
C GLY A 122 -2.19 21.31 0.87
N SER A 123 -3.05 22.31 1.09
CA SER A 123 -2.68 23.72 0.96
C SER A 123 -1.95 24.30 2.17
N LEU A 124 -1.81 23.54 3.27
CA LEU A 124 -1.17 24.05 4.50
C LEU A 124 0.32 24.35 4.33
N ASN A 125 1.04 23.51 3.56
CA ASN A 125 2.46 23.67 3.29
C ASN A 125 2.70 23.55 1.78
N ALA A 126 2.83 24.69 1.10
CA ALA A 126 3.19 24.74 -0.32
C ALA A 126 4.72 24.79 -0.45
N LEU A 127 5.32 23.71 -0.97
CA LEU A 127 6.76 23.64 -1.20
C LEU A 127 7.06 24.03 -2.64
N GLN A 128 8.03 24.93 -2.81
CA GLN A 128 8.49 25.42 -4.10
C GLN A 128 10.03 25.46 -4.09
N PRO A 129 10.70 24.39 -4.54
CA PRO A 129 12.15 24.40 -4.71
C PRO A 129 12.59 25.56 -5.60
N ARG A 130 13.64 26.27 -5.18
CA ARG A 130 14.27 27.39 -5.89
C ARG A 130 15.78 27.25 -5.84
N ALA A 131 16.49 28.00 -6.68
CA ALA A 131 17.95 28.05 -6.64
C ALA A 131 18.45 28.35 -5.22
N ALA A 132 19.61 27.77 -4.86
CA ALA A 132 20.23 27.96 -3.55
C ALA A 132 20.37 29.45 -3.22
N ASP A 133 19.98 29.84 -2.00
CA ASP A 133 20.08 31.21 -1.49
C ASP A 133 21.11 31.36 -0.36
N GLY A 134 21.95 30.33 -0.14
CA GLY A 134 22.96 30.31 0.91
C GLY A 134 22.42 29.97 2.31
N THR A 135 21.12 29.67 2.45
CA THR A 135 20.55 29.17 3.71
C THR A 135 21.30 27.90 4.15
N PRO A 136 21.87 27.85 5.37
CA PRO A 136 22.50 26.63 5.89
C PRO A 136 21.47 25.53 6.06
N LEU A 137 21.76 24.34 5.54
CA LEU A 137 20.88 23.17 5.58
C LEU A 137 21.62 21.97 6.19
N PRO A 138 20.90 21.02 6.81
CA PRO A 138 21.50 19.75 7.20
C PRO A 138 22.05 19.02 5.96
N ASP A 139 23.17 18.31 6.13
CA ASP A 139 23.64 17.36 5.11
C ASP A 139 22.58 16.27 4.97
N LEU A 140 22.04 16.12 3.76
CA LEU A 140 20.99 15.17 3.45
C LEU A 140 21.49 14.21 2.40
N ASP A 141 21.73 12.98 2.83
CA ASP A 141 22.03 11.84 1.98
C ASP A 141 20.98 10.76 2.26
N LEU A 142 20.12 10.53 1.27
CA LEU A 142 19.08 9.51 1.33
C LEU A 142 19.56 8.19 0.73
N GLY A 143 20.82 8.02 0.35
CA GLY A 143 21.42 6.76 -0.10
C GLY A 143 21.17 5.62 0.90
N LEU A 144 21.03 4.38 0.43
CA LEU A 144 20.47 3.28 1.23
C LEU A 144 21.25 3.02 2.54
N GLU A 145 22.58 3.08 2.49
CA GLU A 145 23.43 2.91 3.68
C GLU A 145 23.19 4.01 4.73
N ARG A 146 23.08 5.27 4.27
CA ARG A 146 22.81 6.42 5.13
C ARG A 146 21.39 6.39 5.67
N LEU A 147 20.43 6.05 4.82
CA LEU A 147 19.03 5.88 5.18
C LEU A 147 18.85 4.84 6.30
N TYR A 148 19.53 3.69 6.21
CA TYR A 148 19.49 2.67 7.25
C TYR A 148 20.13 3.10 8.58
N ARG A 149 21.10 4.01 8.52
CA ARG A 149 21.73 4.59 9.72
C ARG A 149 20.80 5.59 10.39
N ASP A 150 20.23 6.48 9.60
CA ASP A 150 19.50 7.64 10.11
C ASP A 150 18.03 7.31 10.42
N LEU A 151 17.44 6.31 9.74
CA LEU A 151 16.08 5.83 9.97
C LEU A 151 16.07 4.37 10.44
N PRO A 152 16.05 4.11 11.77
CA PRO A 152 16.04 2.75 12.31
C PRO A 152 14.91 1.88 11.76
N ARG A 153 13.72 2.44 11.46
CA ARG A 153 12.61 1.68 10.86
C ARG A 153 12.92 1.24 9.43
N ALA A 154 13.51 2.10 8.61
CA ALA A 154 13.84 1.77 7.23
C ALA A 154 14.84 0.60 7.17
N ARG A 155 15.84 0.58 8.07
CA ARG A 155 16.81 -0.52 8.21
C ARG A 155 16.15 -1.89 8.39
N HIS A 156 15.05 -1.95 9.13
CA HIS A 156 14.35 -3.20 9.38
C HIS A 156 13.36 -3.51 8.26
N ASN A 157 12.70 -2.50 7.70
CA ASN A 157 11.47 -2.70 6.93
C ASN A 157 11.54 -2.44 5.43
N TYR A 158 12.64 -1.87 4.93
CA TYR A 158 12.76 -1.47 3.54
C TYR A 158 13.93 -2.18 2.88
N LEU A 159 13.66 -2.96 1.83
CA LEU A 159 14.63 -3.77 1.07
C LEU A 159 15.48 -4.68 1.94
N ARG A 160 14.93 -5.11 3.08
CA ARG A 160 15.56 -6.11 3.93
C ARG A 160 15.26 -7.50 3.39
N VAL A 161 16.30 -8.33 3.29
CA VAL A 161 16.15 -9.76 2.95
C VAL A 161 15.55 -10.50 4.14
N VAL A 162 14.46 -11.23 3.89
CA VAL A 162 13.67 -12.01 4.85
C VAL A 162 13.21 -13.31 4.20
N ASP A 163 12.65 -14.22 5.00
CA ASP A 163 11.90 -15.37 4.50
C ASP A 163 10.43 -15.28 4.95
N PHE A 164 9.62 -16.27 4.57
CA PHE A 164 8.21 -16.32 4.94
C PHE A 164 7.97 -16.71 6.41
N ASP A 165 8.99 -17.15 7.14
CA ASP A 165 8.93 -17.51 8.57
C ASP A 165 9.38 -16.36 9.49
N ASP A 166 9.68 -15.18 8.91
CA ASP A 166 10.03 -13.98 9.65
C ASP A 166 8.96 -13.66 10.73
N PRO A 167 9.35 -13.39 12.00
CA PRO A 167 8.42 -13.15 13.10
C PRO A 167 7.43 -12.01 12.86
N ARG A 168 7.76 -11.07 11.97
CA ARG A 168 6.87 -9.98 11.57
C ARG A 168 5.64 -10.49 10.83
N PHE A 169 5.70 -11.64 10.18
CA PHE A 169 4.59 -12.22 9.43
C PHE A 169 3.76 -13.23 10.24
N SER A 170 4.05 -13.37 11.54
CA SER A 170 3.34 -14.29 12.43
C SER A 170 1.86 -13.97 12.58
N GLY A 171 1.06 -14.99 12.92
CA GLY A 171 -0.39 -14.83 13.12
C GLY A 171 -0.77 -13.79 14.20
N GLN A 172 0.08 -13.58 15.21
CA GLN A 172 -0.10 -12.51 16.19
C GLN A 172 -0.01 -11.13 15.52
N ARG A 173 1.00 -10.90 14.67
CA ARG A 173 1.16 -9.65 13.94
C ARG A 173 0.08 -9.46 12.88
N THR A 174 -0.37 -10.54 12.25
CA THR A 174 -1.55 -10.53 11.35
C THR A 174 -2.79 -10.01 12.07
N ALA A 175 -3.11 -10.56 13.24
CA ALA A 175 -4.25 -10.13 14.03
C ALA A 175 -4.07 -8.67 14.52
N GLN A 176 -2.86 -8.30 14.95
CA GLN A 176 -2.54 -6.93 15.34
C GLN A 176 -2.74 -5.95 14.19
N GLY A 177 -2.31 -6.28 12.97
CA GLY A 177 -2.49 -5.43 11.79
C GLY A 177 -3.95 -5.20 11.41
N ALA A 178 -4.84 -6.15 11.72
CA ALA A 178 -6.28 -6.03 11.48
C ALA A 178 -7.02 -5.27 12.58
N TRP A 179 -6.67 -5.49 13.86
CA TRP A 179 -7.48 -5.07 15.00
C TRP A 179 -6.80 -4.09 15.96
N GLN A 180 -5.49 -3.95 15.84
CA GLN A 180 -4.65 -3.02 16.60
C GLN A 180 -3.68 -2.28 15.66
N PRO A 181 -4.17 -1.71 14.55
CA PRO A 181 -3.32 -1.25 13.47
C PRO A 181 -2.34 -0.13 13.86
N LEU A 182 -2.62 0.68 14.90
CA LEU A 182 -1.67 1.70 15.33
C LEU A 182 -0.51 1.14 16.12
N ASP A 183 -0.76 0.12 16.95
CA ASP A 183 0.32 -0.64 17.60
C ASP A 183 1.11 -1.42 16.56
N PHE A 184 0.45 -1.97 15.54
CA PHE A 184 1.16 -2.53 14.39
C PHE A 184 2.07 -1.50 13.73
N LEU A 185 1.60 -0.26 13.49
CA LEU A 185 2.44 0.80 12.91
C LEU A 185 3.63 1.18 13.80
N SER A 186 3.46 1.15 15.12
CA SER A 186 4.51 1.53 16.06
C SER A 186 5.58 0.44 16.20
N GLU A 187 5.16 -0.82 16.25
CA GLU A 187 6.00 -1.98 16.55
C GLU A 187 6.52 -2.71 15.32
N VAL A 188 5.71 -2.84 14.26
CA VAL A 188 6.08 -3.52 13.01
C VAL A 188 6.30 -2.51 11.90
N GLY A 189 5.36 -1.60 11.67
CA GLY A 189 5.39 -0.65 10.56
C GLY A 189 5.05 -1.28 9.20
N TYR A 190 4.83 -0.42 8.19
CA TYR A 190 4.81 -0.87 6.80
C TYR A 190 6.19 -1.40 6.41
N GLY A 191 6.23 -2.38 5.50
CA GLY A 191 7.49 -2.85 4.95
C GLY A 191 7.38 -3.38 3.53
N LEU A 192 8.48 -3.23 2.80
CA LEU A 192 8.73 -3.79 1.50
C LEU A 192 10.00 -4.63 1.61
N TYR A 193 9.84 -5.95 1.64
CA TYR A 193 10.93 -6.89 1.91
C TYR A 193 11.34 -7.64 0.67
N LEU A 194 12.57 -8.13 0.65
CA LEU A 194 13.09 -8.99 -0.41
C LEU A 194 13.12 -10.44 0.10
N LEU A 195 12.78 -11.42 -0.74
CA LEU A 195 12.98 -12.84 -0.41
C LEU A 195 14.42 -13.33 -0.66
N GLU A 196 15.22 -12.56 -1.38
CA GLU A 196 16.63 -12.83 -1.72
C GLU A 196 17.36 -11.49 -1.92
N PRO A 197 18.70 -11.41 -1.81
CA PRO A 197 19.44 -10.19 -2.11
C PRO A 197 19.06 -9.63 -3.49
N TRP A 198 19.01 -8.30 -3.61
CA TRP A 198 18.62 -7.64 -4.86
C TRP A 198 19.56 -8.03 -6.00
N ASP A 199 18.97 -8.40 -7.14
CA ASP A 199 19.64 -8.68 -8.40
C ASP A 199 19.09 -7.74 -9.48
N GLU A 200 19.98 -6.98 -10.13
CA GLU A 200 19.60 -5.96 -11.13
C GLU A 200 19.12 -6.55 -12.46
N ASP A 201 19.41 -7.83 -12.73
CA ASP A 201 18.95 -8.52 -13.93
C ASP A 201 17.57 -9.14 -13.78
N LYS A 202 17.03 -9.19 -12.54
CA LYS A 202 15.71 -9.76 -12.25
C LYS A 202 14.62 -8.71 -12.25
N GLU A 203 13.41 -9.13 -12.64
CA GLU A 203 12.24 -8.28 -12.62
C GLU A 203 11.49 -8.38 -11.28
N PRO A 204 11.27 -7.27 -10.55
CA PRO A 204 10.52 -7.30 -9.31
C PRO A 204 9.03 -7.66 -9.50
N ILE A 205 8.55 -8.61 -8.69
CA ILE A 205 7.13 -8.88 -8.46
C ILE A 205 6.80 -8.56 -7.01
N VAL A 206 5.94 -7.56 -6.78
CA VAL A 206 5.49 -7.20 -5.43
C VAL A 206 4.22 -7.97 -5.10
N LEU A 207 4.27 -8.70 -3.99
CA LEU A 207 3.21 -9.57 -3.50
C LEU A 207 2.42 -8.87 -2.39
N LEU A 208 1.12 -8.69 -2.61
CA LEU A 208 0.21 -8.03 -1.67
C LEU A 208 -0.75 -9.04 -1.04
N HIS A 209 -0.83 -9.05 0.29
CA HIS A 209 -1.76 -9.92 1.04
C HIS A 209 -3.14 -9.27 1.22
N GLY A 210 -4.12 -10.06 1.65
CA GLY A 210 -5.50 -9.60 1.94
C GLY A 210 -5.72 -9.10 3.37
N ILE A 211 -7.00 -8.94 3.72
CA ILE A 211 -7.42 -8.60 5.09
C ILE A 211 -7.13 -9.74 6.06
N ASN A 212 -6.68 -9.41 7.28
CA ASN A 212 -6.35 -10.41 8.31
C ASN A 212 -5.40 -11.51 7.78
N SER A 213 -4.45 -11.08 6.96
CA SER A 213 -3.44 -11.93 6.32
C SER A 213 -2.07 -11.25 6.42
N SER A 214 -1.03 -11.97 5.99
CA SER A 214 0.35 -11.49 5.94
C SER A 214 1.02 -12.06 4.68
N PRO A 215 2.27 -11.66 4.37
CA PRO A 215 2.99 -12.17 3.21
C PRO A 215 3.10 -13.69 3.13
N THR A 216 2.96 -14.42 4.24
CA THR A 216 3.01 -15.90 4.26
C THR A 216 1.99 -16.57 3.36
N ILE A 217 0.88 -15.88 3.03
CA ILE A 217 -0.16 -16.40 2.13
C ILE A 217 0.38 -16.76 0.74
N TRP A 218 1.48 -16.13 0.32
CA TRP A 218 2.09 -16.32 -0.99
C TRP A 218 3.04 -17.51 -1.09
N ARG A 219 3.39 -18.17 0.03
CA ARG A 219 4.47 -19.16 0.08
C ARG A 219 4.38 -20.23 -1.02
N GLU A 220 3.20 -20.80 -1.22
CA GLU A 220 3.00 -21.89 -2.20
C GLU A 220 3.09 -21.40 -3.64
N LEU A 221 2.37 -20.33 -4.01
CA LEU A 221 2.45 -19.79 -5.38
C LEU A 221 3.84 -19.22 -5.69
N ALA A 222 4.50 -18.60 -4.72
CA ALA A 222 5.84 -18.05 -4.87
C ALA A 222 6.91 -19.12 -5.15
N ALA A 223 6.71 -20.35 -4.68
CA ALA A 223 7.60 -21.48 -4.99
C ALA A 223 7.54 -21.89 -6.47
N GLY A 224 6.44 -21.54 -7.16
CA GLY A 224 6.24 -21.82 -8.57
C GLY A 224 6.73 -20.74 -9.54
N ILE A 225 7.20 -19.60 -9.03
CA ILE A 225 7.69 -18.48 -9.85
C ILE A 225 9.17 -18.71 -10.13
N ASP A 226 9.58 -18.54 -11.39
CA ASP A 226 10.98 -18.59 -11.82
C ASP A 226 11.82 -17.52 -11.10
N ARG A 227 12.66 -17.97 -10.16
CA ARG A 227 13.54 -17.12 -9.35
C ARG A 227 14.82 -16.72 -10.05
N GLU A 228 15.13 -17.27 -11.23
CA GLU A 228 16.25 -16.79 -12.04
C GLU A 228 15.87 -15.51 -12.79
N ARG A 229 14.60 -15.36 -13.16
CA ARG A 229 14.07 -14.19 -13.87
C ARG A 229 13.40 -13.16 -12.97
N TYR A 230 12.72 -13.59 -11.90
CA TYR A 230 11.89 -12.71 -11.08
C TYR A 230 12.41 -12.56 -9.64
N GLN A 231 12.46 -11.32 -9.18
CA GLN A 231 12.79 -10.95 -7.82
C GLN A 231 11.49 -10.78 -7.03
N LEU A 232 11.25 -11.60 -6.00
CA LEU A 232 10.01 -11.49 -5.22
C LEU A 232 10.17 -10.51 -4.06
N LEU A 233 9.22 -9.56 -3.99
CA LEU A 233 9.11 -8.56 -2.94
C LEU A 233 7.82 -8.77 -2.15
N LEU A 234 7.89 -8.64 -0.83
CA LEU A 234 6.74 -8.79 0.07
C LEU A 234 6.32 -7.43 0.61
N PHE A 235 5.09 -7.00 0.32
CA PHE A 235 4.53 -5.81 0.95
C PHE A 235 3.69 -6.20 2.18
N HIS A 236 4.12 -5.78 3.37
CA HIS A 236 3.42 -6.03 4.63
C HIS A 236 2.85 -4.73 5.18
N TYR A 237 1.55 -4.73 5.46
CA TYR A 237 0.83 -3.55 5.89
C TYR A 237 -0.31 -3.90 6.86
N PRO A 238 -0.71 -2.97 7.75
CA PRO A 238 -1.84 -3.20 8.64
C PRO A 238 -3.15 -3.20 7.85
N SER A 239 -3.80 -4.36 7.76
CA SER A 239 -5.03 -4.51 6.99
C SER A 239 -6.26 -3.84 7.60
N GLY A 240 -6.18 -3.35 8.84
CA GLY A 240 -7.27 -2.65 9.53
C GLY A 240 -7.36 -1.14 9.24
N LEU A 241 -6.31 -0.57 8.62
CA LEU A 241 -6.26 0.85 8.27
C LEU A 241 -7.00 1.16 6.97
N PRO A 242 -7.30 2.45 6.72
CA PRO A 242 -7.81 2.89 5.42
C PRO A 242 -6.94 2.38 4.27
N LEU A 243 -7.57 1.80 3.27
CA LEU A 243 -6.88 1.19 2.12
C LEU A 243 -6.10 2.22 1.32
N SER A 244 -6.58 3.47 1.30
CA SER A 244 -5.88 4.60 0.69
C SER A 244 -4.51 4.87 1.30
N ASN A 245 -4.32 4.62 2.61
CA ASN A 245 -3.03 4.83 3.28
C ASN A 245 -2.02 3.77 2.84
N SER A 246 -2.43 2.50 2.82
CA SER A 246 -1.61 1.40 2.34
C SER A 246 -1.25 1.57 0.87
N ALA A 247 -2.20 2.00 0.05
CA ALA A 247 -1.98 2.26 -1.37
C ALA A 247 -1.01 3.41 -1.61
N TYR A 248 -1.12 4.49 -0.83
CA TYR A 248 -0.20 5.62 -0.85
C TYR A 248 1.23 5.20 -0.46
N LEU A 249 1.40 4.50 0.66
CA LEU A 249 2.73 4.08 1.08
C LEU A 249 3.35 3.04 0.15
N LEU A 250 2.55 2.16 -0.46
CA LEU A 250 3.07 1.31 -1.52
C LEU A 250 3.50 2.15 -2.73
N SER A 251 2.72 3.15 -3.15
CA SER A 251 3.12 4.02 -4.26
C SER A 251 4.43 4.76 -3.99
N GLU A 252 4.63 5.23 -2.75
CA GLU A 252 5.91 5.84 -2.33
C GLU A 252 7.05 4.83 -2.37
N ALA A 253 6.84 3.62 -1.86
CA ALA A 253 7.85 2.57 -1.86
C ALA A 253 8.23 2.14 -3.30
N LEU A 254 7.27 2.11 -4.21
CA LEU A 254 7.50 1.79 -5.62
C LEU A 254 8.21 2.92 -6.37
N ARG A 255 7.88 4.19 -6.10
CA ARG A 255 8.66 5.33 -6.62
C ARG A 255 10.10 5.25 -6.15
N ASP A 256 10.29 5.02 -4.85
CA ASP A 256 11.62 4.93 -4.25
C ASP A 256 12.43 3.77 -4.80
N LEU A 257 11.81 2.59 -4.97
CA LEU A 257 12.40 1.43 -5.64
C LEU A 257 12.87 1.79 -7.06
N GLN A 258 12.03 2.49 -7.82
CA GLN A 258 12.33 2.89 -9.20
C GLN A 258 13.44 3.93 -9.29
N LEU A 259 13.47 4.91 -8.38
CA LEU A 259 14.52 5.92 -8.30
C LEU A 259 15.89 5.28 -8.00
N ARG A 260 15.91 4.36 -7.03
CA ARG A 260 17.15 3.75 -6.49
C ARG A 260 17.69 2.61 -7.34
N LEU A 261 16.82 1.67 -7.70
CA LEU A 261 17.21 0.39 -8.29
C LEU A 261 16.94 0.33 -9.80
N ARG A 262 16.16 1.29 -10.32
CA ARG A 262 15.88 1.45 -11.76
C ARG A 262 15.53 0.12 -12.47
N PRO A 263 14.58 -0.68 -11.94
CA PRO A 263 14.26 -1.97 -12.52
C PRO A 263 13.73 -1.80 -13.95
N ARG A 264 14.08 -2.75 -14.82
CA ARG A 264 13.65 -2.72 -16.24
C ARG A 264 12.13 -2.80 -16.38
N ARG A 265 11.48 -3.58 -15.51
CA ARG A 265 10.04 -3.81 -15.39
C ARG A 265 9.66 -4.12 -13.94
N LEU A 266 8.39 -3.98 -13.61
CA LEU A 266 7.80 -4.25 -12.29
C LEU A 266 6.42 -4.88 -12.49
N HIS A 267 6.02 -5.75 -11.57
CA HIS A 267 4.71 -6.42 -11.56
C HIS A 267 4.09 -6.41 -10.17
N LEU A 268 2.76 -6.40 -10.08
CA LEU A 268 1.99 -6.49 -8.84
C LEU A 268 1.11 -7.73 -8.85
N PHE A 269 1.31 -8.62 -7.88
CA PHE A 269 0.41 -9.75 -7.63
C PHE A 269 -0.32 -9.53 -6.31
N ALA A 270 -1.64 -9.65 -6.31
CA ALA A 270 -2.45 -9.28 -5.16
C ALA A 270 -3.56 -10.28 -4.88
N HIS A 271 -3.74 -10.64 -3.61
CA HIS A 271 -4.81 -11.53 -3.16
C HIS A 271 -5.88 -10.76 -2.38
N SER A 272 -7.16 -11.09 -2.64
CA SER A 272 -8.30 -10.58 -1.87
C SER A 272 -8.29 -9.04 -1.81
N MET A 273 -8.44 -8.45 -0.61
CA MET A 273 -8.36 -7.01 -0.36
C MET A 273 -7.08 -6.35 -0.89
N GLY A 274 -5.98 -7.10 -1.00
CA GLY A 274 -4.73 -6.61 -1.57
C GLY A 274 -4.90 -6.10 -3.01
N GLY A 275 -5.82 -6.66 -3.79
CA GLY A 275 -6.10 -6.19 -5.15
C GLY A 275 -6.71 -4.79 -5.18
N LEU A 276 -7.51 -4.44 -4.17
CA LEU A 276 -8.05 -3.09 -4.00
C LEU A 276 -6.94 -2.08 -3.66
N VAL A 277 -5.96 -2.49 -2.85
CA VAL A 277 -4.77 -1.68 -2.54
C VAL A 277 -3.91 -1.51 -3.79
N ALA A 278 -3.60 -2.61 -4.50
CA ALA A 278 -2.81 -2.60 -5.72
C ALA A 278 -3.42 -1.69 -6.78
N ARG A 279 -4.72 -1.83 -7.09
CA ARG A 279 -5.40 -0.98 -8.08
C ARG A 279 -5.32 0.50 -7.72
N ARG A 280 -5.51 0.84 -6.44
CA ARG A 280 -5.38 2.22 -5.97
C ARG A 280 -3.93 2.73 -6.05
N THR A 281 -2.94 1.89 -5.76
CA THR A 281 -1.52 2.22 -5.95
C THR A 281 -1.25 2.58 -7.40
N VAL A 282 -1.75 1.81 -8.37
CA VAL A 282 -1.59 2.14 -9.81
C VAL A 282 -2.15 3.53 -10.12
N GLN A 283 -3.33 3.87 -9.60
CA GLN A 283 -3.91 5.21 -9.83
C GLN A 283 -3.08 6.34 -9.22
N LEU A 284 -2.33 6.05 -8.15
CA LEU A 284 -1.50 7.03 -7.46
C LEU A 284 -0.17 7.24 -8.16
N LEU A 285 0.32 6.24 -8.88
CA LEU A 285 1.57 6.27 -9.62
C LEU A 285 1.48 7.26 -10.82
N GLN A 286 0.39 7.24 -11.60
CA GLN A 286 0.08 8.07 -12.80
C GLN A 286 1.15 8.13 -13.93
N PRO A 287 0.75 8.12 -15.23
CA PRO A 287 1.69 8.12 -16.36
C PRO A 287 2.62 9.34 -16.38
N GLY A 288 3.92 9.09 -16.59
CA GLY A 288 4.97 10.11 -16.73
C GLY A 288 6.00 10.17 -15.59
N ASP A 289 5.72 9.55 -14.43
CA ASP A 289 6.57 9.54 -13.22
C ASP A 289 7.11 8.13 -12.86
N GLY A 290 7.45 7.33 -13.86
CA GLY A 290 8.00 5.96 -13.68
C GLY A 290 7.01 4.82 -13.99
N ASP A 291 5.72 5.09 -14.12
CA ASP A 291 4.66 4.10 -14.38
C ASP A 291 4.86 3.21 -15.60
N GLU A 292 5.69 3.63 -16.55
CA GLU A 292 6.03 2.88 -17.75
C GLU A 292 6.71 1.54 -17.46
N LYS A 293 7.14 1.31 -16.21
CA LYS A 293 7.78 0.07 -15.77
C LYS A 293 6.79 -0.95 -15.22
N LEU A 294 5.60 -0.52 -14.77
CA LEU A 294 4.60 -1.44 -14.24
C LEU A 294 3.84 -2.11 -15.39
N CYS A 295 4.09 -3.40 -15.63
CA CYS A 295 3.57 -4.10 -16.82
C CYS A 295 2.40 -5.04 -16.52
N LEU A 296 2.32 -5.60 -15.32
CA LEU A 296 1.29 -6.60 -14.97
C LEU A 296 0.69 -6.33 -13.59
N LEU A 297 -0.64 -6.29 -13.55
CA LEU A 297 -1.45 -6.39 -12.34
C LEU A 297 -2.21 -7.72 -12.38
N LEU A 298 -1.81 -8.68 -11.56
CA LEU A 298 -2.49 -9.97 -11.43
C LEU A 298 -3.21 -10.04 -10.08
N THR A 299 -4.52 -10.30 -10.11
CA THR A 299 -5.34 -10.36 -8.90
C THR A 299 -5.99 -11.72 -8.72
N LEU A 300 -6.00 -12.22 -7.48
CA LEU A 300 -6.67 -13.47 -7.09
C LEU A 300 -7.78 -13.16 -6.08
N ALA A 301 -9.01 -13.54 -6.40
CA ALA A 301 -10.19 -13.44 -5.53
C ALA A 301 -10.45 -12.03 -4.95
N THR A 302 -10.18 -10.98 -5.71
CA THR A 302 -10.32 -9.60 -5.24
C THR A 302 -11.79 -9.16 -5.16
N PRO A 303 -12.26 -8.60 -4.03
CA PRO A 303 -13.63 -8.14 -3.86
C PRO A 303 -13.83 -6.73 -4.47
N TRP A 304 -13.81 -6.60 -5.79
CA TRP A 304 -13.93 -5.30 -6.48
C TRP A 304 -15.18 -4.52 -6.09
N GLY A 305 -16.32 -5.21 -5.91
CA GLY A 305 -17.59 -4.63 -5.45
C GLY A 305 -17.69 -4.45 -3.93
N GLY A 306 -16.63 -4.74 -3.18
CA GLY A 306 -16.64 -4.68 -1.72
C GLY A 306 -17.22 -5.93 -1.06
N HIS A 307 -17.53 -5.84 0.23
CA HIS A 307 -17.98 -6.96 1.03
C HIS A 307 -19.22 -6.60 1.87
N PRO A 308 -20.35 -7.32 1.75
CA PRO A 308 -21.61 -6.99 2.46
C PRO A 308 -21.47 -6.94 3.99
N SER A 309 -20.61 -7.77 4.59
CA SER A 309 -20.35 -7.71 6.03
C SER A 309 -19.71 -6.40 6.48
N ALA A 310 -18.93 -5.74 5.62
CA ALA A 310 -18.34 -4.44 5.92
C ALA A 310 -19.44 -3.36 6.02
N ALA A 311 -20.41 -3.35 5.10
CA ALA A 311 -21.58 -2.47 5.19
C ALA A 311 -22.45 -2.79 6.42
N THR A 312 -22.60 -4.07 6.76
CA THR A 312 -23.29 -4.48 8.00
C THR A 312 -22.55 -3.99 9.24
N GLY A 313 -21.22 -4.10 9.26
CA GLY A 313 -20.36 -3.60 10.32
C GLY A 313 -20.52 -2.09 10.50
N VAL A 314 -20.39 -1.32 9.43
CA VAL A 314 -20.56 0.15 9.43
C VAL A 314 -21.92 0.58 9.94
N SER A 315 -23.00 -0.14 9.59
CA SER A 315 -24.37 0.22 9.98
C SER A 315 -24.80 -0.25 11.37
N ARG A 316 -24.22 -1.34 11.89
CA ARG A 316 -24.69 -2.00 13.13
C ARG A 316 -23.71 -1.97 14.30
N VAL A 317 -22.42 -1.76 14.06
CA VAL A 317 -21.40 -1.72 15.11
C VAL A 317 -21.10 -0.25 15.43
N PRO A 318 -21.26 0.20 16.70
CA PRO A 318 -21.04 1.60 17.09
C PRO A 318 -19.54 1.93 17.25
N LEU A 319 -18.68 1.38 16.39
CA LEU A 319 -17.23 1.55 16.41
C LEU A 319 -16.74 1.86 14.99
N ASP A 320 -15.86 2.86 14.86
CA ASP A 320 -15.31 3.26 13.57
C ASP A 320 -14.18 2.31 13.17
N VAL A 321 -14.49 1.33 12.32
CA VAL A 321 -13.51 0.42 11.72
C VAL A 321 -13.16 0.94 10.33
N PRO A 322 -11.98 1.57 10.12
CA PRO A 322 -11.74 2.35 8.91
C PRO A 322 -11.76 1.52 7.62
N VAL A 323 -11.20 0.31 7.66
CA VAL A 323 -11.21 -0.60 6.50
C VAL A 323 -12.62 -1.03 6.10
N TRP A 324 -13.57 -1.14 7.05
CA TRP A 324 -14.95 -1.50 6.71
C TRP A 324 -15.64 -0.40 5.92
N ARG A 325 -15.30 0.88 6.18
CA ARG A 325 -15.81 2.00 5.38
C ARG A 325 -15.32 1.95 3.94
N ASP A 326 -14.06 1.57 3.73
CA ASP A 326 -13.50 1.43 2.39
C ASP A 326 -14.03 0.18 1.67
N MET A 327 -14.27 -0.92 2.38
CA MET A 327 -14.74 -2.19 1.78
C MET A 327 -16.27 -2.32 1.70
N ALA A 328 -17.05 -1.41 2.28
CA ALA A 328 -18.50 -1.44 2.14
C ALA A 328 -18.89 -1.21 0.66
N PRO A 329 -19.79 -2.03 0.08
CA PRO A 329 -20.30 -1.78 -1.26
C PRO A 329 -20.85 -0.35 -1.41
N GLY A 330 -20.46 0.33 -2.50
CA GLY A 330 -20.81 1.74 -2.74
C GLY A 330 -20.03 2.75 -1.90
N SER A 331 -18.91 2.34 -1.28
CA SER A 331 -18.04 3.29 -0.59
C SER A 331 -17.37 4.26 -1.57
N ALA A 332 -17.06 5.46 -1.09
CA ALA A 332 -16.30 6.44 -1.85
C ALA A 332 -14.90 5.95 -2.26
N TYR A 333 -14.36 4.93 -1.59
CA TYR A 333 -13.11 4.30 -1.99
C TYR A 333 -13.30 3.42 -3.23
N LEU A 334 -14.27 2.51 -3.19
CA LEU A 334 -14.55 1.58 -4.30
C LEU A 334 -15.02 2.33 -5.56
N ASP A 335 -15.89 3.32 -5.41
CA ASP A 335 -16.38 4.14 -6.52
C ASP A 335 -15.24 4.84 -7.27
N LYS A 336 -14.14 5.15 -6.57
CA LYS A 336 -12.97 5.82 -7.15
C LYS A 336 -11.98 4.87 -7.82
N LEU A 337 -12.02 3.57 -7.54
CA LEU A 337 -11.05 2.60 -8.09
C LEU A 337 -11.10 2.51 -9.62
N PHE A 338 -12.26 2.79 -10.22
CA PHE A 338 -12.48 2.72 -11.67
C PHE A 338 -12.79 4.09 -12.30
N ALA A 339 -12.74 5.18 -11.51
CA ALA A 339 -12.94 6.53 -12.02
C ALA A 339 -11.80 7.01 -12.93
N THR A 340 -10.62 6.37 -12.84
CA THR A 340 -9.48 6.58 -13.73
C THR A 340 -9.09 5.23 -14.31
N PRO A 341 -9.17 5.06 -15.65
CA PRO A 341 -8.79 3.82 -16.31
C PRO A 341 -7.36 3.40 -15.99
N LEU A 342 -7.06 2.11 -16.06
CA LEU A 342 -5.67 1.65 -16.05
C LEU A 342 -4.88 2.26 -17.23
N PRO A 343 -3.57 2.54 -17.04
CA PRO A 343 -2.70 2.89 -18.15
C PRO A 343 -2.75 1.82 -19.25
N ARG A 344 -2.74 2.24 -20.52
CA ARG A 344 -2.92 1.31 -21.67
C ARG A 344 -1.84 0.23 -21.77
N HIS A 345 -0.64 0.49 -21.25
CA HIS A 345 0.47 -0.45 -21.24
C HIS A 345 0.40 -1.47 -20.09
N LEU A 346 -0.45 -1.23 -19.09
CA LEU A 346 -0.58 -2.12 -17.94
C LEU A 346 -1.62 -3.20 -18.23
N ARG A 347 -1.18 -4.46 -18.18
CA ARG A 347 -2.01 -5.63 -18.41
C ARG A 347 -2.65 -6.06 -17.09
N GLN A 348 -3.97 -6.28 -17.09
CA GLN A 348 -4.68 -6.80 -15.92
C GLN A 348 -5.14 -8.24 -16.15
N TRP A 349 -4.73 -9.13 -15.24
CA TRP A 349 -5.17 -10.53 -15.18
C TRP A 349 -5.99 -10.77 -13.91
N GLN A 350 -7.16 -11.40 -14.07
CA GLN A 350 -8.06 -11.68 -12.95
C GLN A 350 -8.33 -13.17 -12.82
N LEU A 351 -7.99 -13.71 -11.66
CA LEU A 351 -8.34 -15.07 -11.25
C LEU A 351 -9.43 -14.98 -10.18
N VAL A 352 -10.61 -15.49 -10.51
CA VAL A 352 -11.82 -15.39 -9.69
C VAL A 352 -12.09 -16.76 -9.06
N ALA A 353 -12.27 -16.80 -7.75
CA ALA A 353 -12.62 -18.00 -7.00
C ALA A 353 -14.16 -18.11 -6.89
N TYR A 354 -14.72 -19.32 -6.97
CA TYR A 354 -16.17 -19.51 -6.83
C TYR A 354 -16.61 -20.74 -6.03
N ALA A 355 -15.69 -21.54 -5.51
CA ALA A 355 -15.99 -22.78 -4.82
C ALA A 355 -15.83 -22.63 -3.31
N GLY A 356 -16.83 -22.12 -2.61
CA GLY A 356 -16.87 -22.20 -1.14
C GLY A 356 -18.29 -22.15 -0.57
N ASN A 357 -19.15 -21.31 -1.15
CA ASN A 357 -20.59 -21.20 -0.86
C ASN A 357 -20.92 -21.23 0.64
N SER A 358 -20.20 -20.40 1.41
CA SER A 358 -20.49 -20.18 2.82
C SER A 358 -21.94 -19.72 2.98
N ARG A 359 -22.68 -20.40 3.86
CA ARG A 359 -24.09 -20.08 4.16
C ARG A 359 -24.27 -18.76 4.93
N MET A 360 -23.17 -18.15 5.36
CA MET A 360 -23.17 -16.85 6.03
C MET A 360 -23.35 -15.69 5.04
N ILE A 361 -23.21 -15.96 3.74
CA ILE A 361 -23.39 -15.01 2.65
C ILE A 361 -24.54 -15.54 1.79
N ALA A 362 -25.50 -14.68 1.47
CA ALA A 362 -26.71 -15.10 0.77
C ALA A 362 -26.43 -15.46 -0.69
N GLU A 363 -25.51 -14.74 -1.31
CA GLU A 363 -25.11 -14.90 -2.70
C GLU A 363 -24.07 -16.02 -2.89
N PRO A 364 -23.95 -16.61 -4.09
CA PRO A 364 -22.84 -17.48 -4.44
C PRO A 364 -21.50 -16.82 -4.12
N ASN A 365 -20.59 -17.56 -3.51
CA ASN A 365 -19.35 -17.02 -2.96
C ASN A 365 -18.23 -18.06 -2.93
N ASP A 366 -17.00 -17.59 -2.82
CA ASP A 366 -15.81 -18.43 -2.68
C ASP A 366 -15.56 -18.91 -1.23
N GLY A 367 -16.56 -18.80 -0.35
CA GLY A 367 -16.43 -19.05 1.08
C GLY A 367 -16.19 -17.78 1.90
N THR A 368 -15.70 -16.70 1.27
CA THR A 368 -15.46 -15.41 1.92
C THR A 368 -16.10 -14.26 1.14
N VAL A 369 -15.85 -14.11 -0.16
CA VAL A 369 -16.26 -12.99 -0.98
C VAL A 369 -17.39 -13.41 -1.92
N PRO A 370 -18.48 -12.61 -2.04
CA PRO A 370 -19.51 -12.83 -3.04
C PRO A 370 -18.93 -12.85 -4.46
N LEU A 371 -19.34 -13.80 -5.28
CA LEU A 371 -18.88 -13.93 -6.67
C LEU A 371 -19.17 -12.66 -7.48
N ALA A 372 -20.34 -12.04 -7.26
CA ALA A 372 -20.71 -10.77 -7.90
C ALA A 372 -19.75 -9.61 -7.54
N SER A 373 -19.13 -9.64 -6.35
CA SER A 373 -18.13 -8.65 -5.97
C SER A 373 -16.81 -8.86 -6.71
N GLN A 374 -16.41 -10.12 -6.92
CA GLN A 374 -15.23 -10.45 -7.74
C GLN A 374 -15.44 -10.19 -9.23
N LEU A 375 -16.68 -10.21 -9.70
CA LEU A 375 -17.08 -9.97 -11.09
C LEU A 375 -17.71 -8.59 -11.29
N LEU A 376 -17.23 -7.57 -10.58
CA LEU A 376 -17.71 -6.20 -10.82
C LEU A 376 -17.49 -5.83 -12.30
N PRO A 377 -18.51 -5.34 -13.05
CA PRO A 377 -18.38 -5.07 -14.49
C PRO A 377 -17.20 -4.17 -14.84
N ALA A 378 -17.00 -3.08 -14.10
CA ALA A 378 -15.88 -2.17 -14.34
C ALA A 378 -14.49 -2.84 -14.20
N ALA A 379 -14.37 -3.85 -13.33
CA ALA A 379 -13.14 -4.63 -13.26
C ALA A 379 -13.02 -5.55 -14.47
N GLN A 380 -14.10 -6.21 -14.89
CA GLN A 380 -14.09 -7.09 -16.07
C GLN A 380 -13.71 -6.33 -17.34
N ASP A 381 -14.21 -5.11 -17.51
CA ASP A 381 -13.94 -4.26 -18.67
C ASP A 381 -12.46 -3.86 -18.79
N GLU A 382 -11.73 -3.76 -17.66
CA GLU A 382 -10.28 -3.49 -17.63
C GLU A 382 -9.42 -4.77 -17.70
N ALA A 383 -10.02 -5.95 -17.58
CA ALA A 383 -9.31 -7.21 -17.61
C ALA A 383 -8.91 -7.58 -19.04
N GLU A 384 -7.62 -7.80 -19.28
CA GLU A 384 -7.20 -8.46 -20.52
C GLU A 384 -7.57 -9.94 -20.50
N HIS A 385 -7.43 -10.57 -19.33
CA HIS A 385 -7.83 -11.95 -19.11
C HIS A 385 -8.56 -12.13 -17.78
N LEU A 386 -9.65 -12.90 -17.82
CA LEU A 386 -10.44 -13.31 -16.67
C LEU A 386 -10.62 -14.82 -16.67
N PHE A 387 -10.31 -15.46 -15.54
CA PHE A 387 -10.46 -16.90 -15.35
C PHE A 387 -11.31 -17.19 -14.11
N LEU A 388 -12.34 -18.03 -14.27
CA LEU A 388 -13.10 -18.59 -13.15
C LEU A 388 -12.44 -19.90 -12.71
N LEU A 389 -12.08 -20.01 -11.43
CA LEU A 389 -11.44 -21.17 -10.84
C LEU A 389 -12.34 -21.78 -9.77
N GLN A 390 -12.51 -23.10 -9.82
CA GLN A 390 -13.27 -23.87 -8.84
C GLN A 390 -12.47 -24.03 -7.53
N GLU A 391 -12.09 -22.91 -6.94
CA GLU A 391 -11.32 -22.82 -5.70
C GLU A 391 -12.10 -21.99 -4.67
N ASP A 392 -11.81 -22.22 -3.39
CA ASP A 392 -12.25 -21.33 -2.32
C ASP A 392 -11.33 -20.10 -2.22
N HIS A 393 -11.72 -19.12 -1.39
CA HIS A 393 -11.05 -17.84 -1.23
C HIS A 393 -9.54 -17.95 -0.95
N VAL A 394 -9.13 -18.96 -0.18
CA VAL A 394 -7.73 -19.19 0.22
C VAL A 394 -7.12 -20.33 -0.59
N GLY A 395 -7.90 -21.33 -0.98
CA GLY A 395 -7.51 -22.46 -1.82
C GLY A 395 -6.93 -22.01 -3.15
N ILE A 396 -7.41 -20.89 -3.70
CA ILE A 396 -6.85 -20.27 -4.91
C ILE A 396 -5.36 -19.92 -4.77
N MET A 397 -4.86 -19.72 -3.56
CA MET A 397 -3.44 -19.44 -3.25
C MET A 397 -2.57 -20.69 -3.16
N ARG A 398 -3.14 -21.88 -3.38
CA ARG A 398 -2.43 -23.17 -3.29
C ARG A 398 -2.71 -24.07 -4.50
N SER A 399 -3.53 -23.63 -5.44
CA SER A 399 -3.94 -24.47 -6.56
C SER A 399 -2.90 -24.48 -7.67
N GLY A 400 -2.65 -25.67 -8.22
CA GLY A 400 -1.79 -25.80 -9.41
C GLY A 400 -2.34 -25.05 -10.62
N ARG A 401 -3.67 -24.85 -10.70
CA ARG A 401 -4.28 -24.04 -11.76
C ARG A 401 -3.91 -22.57 -11.64
N SER A 402 -3.93 -22.00 -10.43
CA SER A 402 -3.48 -20.63 -10.20
C SER A 402 -2.01 -20.47 -10.58
N GLN A 403 -1.15 -21.39 -10.11
CA GLN A 403 0.28 -21.39 -10.45
C GLN A 403 0.51 -21.38 -11.97
N ALA A 404 -0.16 -22.27 -12.71
CA ALA A 404 -0.04 -22.33 -14.16
C ALA A 404 -0.51 -21.03 -14.87
N LEU A 405 -1.55 -20.37 -14.34
CA LEU A 405 -2.04 -19.10 -14.88
C LEU A 405 -1.12 -17.92 -14.55
N LEU A 406 -0.49 -17.90 -13.37
CA LEU A 406 0.54 -16.92 -13.02
C LEU A 406 1.73 -17.04 -13.98
N GLN A 407 2.23 -18.24 -14.21
CA GLN A 407 3.32 -18.47 -15.17
C GLN A 407 2.91 -18.03 -16.58
N ARG A 408 1.70 -18.40 -17.03
CA ARG A 408 1.19 -17.97 -18.33
C ARG A 408 1.09 -16.44 -18.46
N ALA A 409 0.72 -15.73 -17.39
CA ALA A 409 0.68 -14.27 -17.39
C ALA A 409 2.08 -13.69 -17.60
N LEU A 410 3.07 -14.21 -16.87
CA LEU A 410 4.48 -13.80 -16.96
C LEU A 410 5.10 -14.13 -18.33
N ASP A 411 4.83 -15.32 -18.87
CA ASP A 411 5.32 -15.75 -20.20
C ASP A 411 4.70 -14.94 -21.34
N SER A 412 3.51 -14.38 -21.12
CA SER A 412 2.83 -13.55 -22.12
C SER A 412 3.31 -12.11 -22.18
N LEU A 413 4.21 -11.70 -21.27
CA LEU A 413 4.80 -10.37 -21.30
C LEU A 413 5.66 -10.20 -22.58
N PRO A 414 5.68 -8.99 -23.18
CA PRO A 414 6.56 -8.71 -24.31
C PRO A 414 8.04 -8.94 -23.93
N PRO A 415 8.97 -9.09 -24.89
CA PRO A 415 10.38 -9.26 -24.56
C PRO A 415 10.95 -8.04 -23.82
N ASP A 416 10.61 -6.83 -24.29
CA ASP A 416 11.07 -5.55 -23.75
C ASP A 416 9.89 -4.60 -23.45
N GLY A 417 10.02 -3.80 -22.40
CA GLY A 417 9.00 -2.83 -22.00
C GLY A 417 7.68 -3.48 -21.53
N CYS A 418 6.63 -2.66 -21.45
CA CYS A 418 5.28 -3.11 -21.08
C CYS A 418 4.28 -3.10 -22.25
N THR A 419 4.60 -2.39 -23.34
CA THR A 419 3.70 -2.28 -24.49
C THR A 419 3.73 -3.57 -25.31
N PRO A 420 2.56 -4.12 -25.70
CA PRO A 420 2.47 -5.32 -26.53
C PRO A 420 3.14 -5.18 -27.90
#